data_AF-A0A967WYH5-F1
#
_entry.id   AF-A0A967WYH5-F1
#
_cell.length_a   1.000
_cell.length_b   1.000
_cell.length_c   1.000
_cell.angle_alpha   90.00
_cell.angle_beta   90.00
_cell.angle_gamma   90.00
#
_symmetry.space_group_name_H-M   'P 1'
#
loop_
_entity.id
_entity.type
_entity.pdbx_description
1 polymer ?
#
loop_
_entity_poly.entity_id
_entity_poly.type
_entity_poly.pdbx_seq_one_letter_code
_entity_poly.pdbx_strand_id
1 'polypeptide(L)' 'MPDLRAQPLADAAATLRDMGLSYLVVSVSSSEMPDGHVVRQSLEPGSDPDPDQVVILEVSRGP' A
#
# COMPACT_ATOMS: atom_id res chain seq x y z
N MET A 1 7.42 7.65 -5.90
CA MET A 1 6.43 6.76 -5.25
C MET A 1 5.63 7.59 -4.25
N PRO A 2 4.30 7.67 -4.33
CA PRO A 2 3.50 8.44 -3.38
C PRO A 2 3.43 7.77 -1.99
N ASP A 3 3.02 8.52 -0.98
CA ASP A 3 2.73 7.96 0.34
C ASP A 3 1.33 7.38 0.35
N LEU A 4 1.24 6.06 0.45
CA LEU A 4 0.01 5.28 0.47
C LEU A 4 -0.38 4.87 1.89
N ARG A 5 0.45 5.17 2.90
CA ARG A 5 0.15 4.85 4.31
C ARG A 5 -1.04 5.65 4.79
N ALA A 6 -1.85 5.02 5.66
CA ALA A 6 -3.13 5.54 6.14
C ALA A 6 -4.16 5.85 5.04
N GLN A 7 -3.87 5.52 3.77
CA GLN A 7 -4.85 5.61 2.70
C GLN A 7 -5.67 4.33 2.62
N PRO A 8 -6.89 4.40 2.06
CA PRO A 8 -7.67 3.22 1.73
C PRO A 8 -6.92 2.37 0.71
N LEU A 9 -6.97 1.04 0.85
CA LEU A 9 -6.37 0.11 -0.12
C LEU A 9 -6.84 0.40 -1.55
N ALA A 10 -8.11 0.76 -1.73
CA ALA A 10 -8.65 1.08 -3.05
C ALA A 10 -7.92 2.26 -3.73
N ASP A 11 -7.61 3.30 -2.97
CA ASP A 11 -6.94 4.50 -3.46
C ASP A 11 -5.45 4.24 -3.75
N ALA A 12 -4.81 3.50 -2.83
CA ALA A 12 -3.45 3.03 -2.99
C ALA A 12 -3.27 2.13 -4.22
N ALA A 13 -4.18 1.17 -4.40
CA ALA A 13 -4.19 0.26 -5.53
C ALA A 13 -4.45 0.98 -6.87
N ALA A 14 -5.34 1.98 -6.87
CA ALA A 14 -5.59 2.81 -8.05
C ALA A 14 -4.34 3.59 -8.46
N THR A 15 -3.65 4.20 -7.50
CA THR A 15 -2.41 4.94 -7.72
C THR A 15 -1.31 4.05 -8.29
N LEU A 16 -1.12 2.85 -7.74
CA LEU A 16 -0.13 1.90 -8.23
C LEU A 16 -0.43 1.42 -9.65
N ARG A 17 -1.72 1.18 -9.96
CA ARG A 17 -2.16 0.85 -11.32
C ARG A 17 -1.94 1.99 -12.31
N ASP A 18 -2.20 3.23 -11.91
CA ASP A 18 -1.97 4.41 -12.75
C ASP A 18 -0.50 4.58 -13.10
N MET A 19 0.38 4.28 -12.13
CA MET A 19 1.83 4.22 -12.34
C MET A 19 2.30 3.00 -13.15
N GLY A 20 1.42 2.04 -13.47
CA GLY A 20 1.79 0.80 -14.16
C GLY A 20 2.56 -0.20 -13.30
N LEU A 21 2.51 -0.07 -11.97
CA LEU A 21 3.25 -0.90 -11.04
C LEU A 21 2.44 -2.10 -10.58
N SER A 22 3.14 -3.20 -10.36
CA SER A 22 2.57 -4.38 -9.70
C SER A 22 2.56 -4.19 -8.19
N TYR A 23 1.52 -4.70 -7.52
CA TYR A 23 1.42 -4.63 -6.07
C TYR A 23 0.89 -5.92 -5.47
N LEU A 24 1.30 -6.18 -4.22
CA LEU A 24 0.87 -7.32 -3.42
C LEU A 24 0.24 -6.79 -2.12
N VAL A 25 -0.94 -7.29 -1.79
CA VAL A 25 -1.63 -6.89 -0.56
C VAL A 25 -1.45 -7.96 0.51
N VAL A 26 -0.93 -7.56 1.67
CA VAL A 26 -0.76 -8.42 2.85
C VAL A 26 -1.66 -7.90 3.95
N SER A 27 -2.62 -8.70 4.37
CA SER A 27 -3.59 -8.29 5.38
C SER A 27 -3.06 -8.59 6.79
N VAL A 28 -2.82 -7.55 7.60
CA VAL A 28 -2.29 -7.63 8.97
C VAL A 28 -3.36 -7.25 9.99
N SER A 29 -3.33 -7.85 11.18
CA SER A 29 -4.16 -7.40 12.31
C SER A 29 -3.56 -6.13 12.89
N SER A 30 -4.33 -5.04 12.94
CA SER A 30 -3.86 -3.78 13.51
C SER A 30 -4.97 -3.18 14.37
N SER A 31 -4.68 -2.98 15.65
CA SER A 31 -5.61 -2.36 16.60
C SER A 31 -5.59 -0.83 16.54
N GLU A 32 -4.61 -0.26 15.85
CA GLU A 32 -4.43 1.19 15.71
C GLU A 32 -5.15 1.76 14.48
N MET A 33 -5.45 0.92 13.49
CA MET A 33 -6.01 1.35 12.20
C MET A 33 -7.26 0.53 11.85
N PRO A 34 -8.33 1.19 11.35
CA PRO A 34 -9.53 0.49 10.89
C PRO A 34 -9.23 -0.41 9.69
N ASP A 35 -10.12 -1.37 9.43
CA ASP A 35 -9.96 -2.31 8.33
C ASP A 35 -9.88 -1.59 6.98
N GLY A 36 -9.16 -2.19 6.03
CA GLY A 36 -9.01 -1.68 4.67
C GLY A 36 -8.05 -0.51 4.50
N HIS A 37 -7.35 -0.09 5.56
CA HIS A 37 -6.34 0.97 5.50
C HIS A 37 -4.93 0.41 5.39
N VAL A 38 -4.10 1.01 4.53
CA VAL A 38 -2.69 0.63 4.39
C VAL A 38 -1.93 1.06 5.64
N VAL A 39 -1.41 0.09 6.38
CA VAL A 39 -0.56 0.30 7.56
C VAL A 39 0.87 0.59 7.14
N ARG A 40 1.35 -0.12 6.13
CA ARG A 40 2.73 -0.03 5.69
C ARG A 40 2.85 -0.31 4.19
N GLN A 41 3.83 0.32 3.57
CA GLN A 41 4.26 0.05 2.20
C GLN A 41 5.73 -0.35 2.20
N SER A 42 6.13 -1.25 1.31
CA SER A 42 7.51 -1.71 1.22
C SER A 42 8.46 -0.68 0.62
N LEU A 43 7.96 0.17 -0.28
CA LEU A 43 8.75 1.26 -0.87
C LEU A 43 8.52 2.53 -0.09
N GLU A 44 9.57 3.29 0.18
CA GLU A 44 9.41 4.56 0.87
C GLU A 44 8.75 5.61 -0.03
N PRO A 45 7.90 6.48 0.55
CA PRO A 45 7.37 7.61 -0.19
C PRO A 45 8.51 8.51 -0.66
N GLY A 46 8.42 8.96 -1.91
CA GLY A 46 9.44 9.73 -2.60
C GLY A 46 10.50 8.89 -3.33
N SER A 47 10.58 7.58 -3.12
CA SER A 47 11.51 6.72 -3.88
C SER A 47 11.07 6.54 -5.34
N ASP A 48 11.98 6.17 -6.23
CA ASP A 48 11.65 5.79 -7.60
C ASP A 48 11.46 4.26 -7.68
N PRO A 49 10.22 3.77 -7.88
CA PRO A 49 9.96 2.35 -8.08
C PRO A 49 10.44 1.91 -9.47
N ASP A 50 11.11 0.76 -9.56
CA ASP A 50 11.35 0.12 -10.84
C ASP A 50 10.02 -0.41 -11.44
N PRO A 51 9.84 -0.34 -12.78
CA PRO A 51 8.60 -0.79 -13.44
C PRO A 51 8.33 -2.29 -13.26
N ASP A 52 9.37 -3.11 -13.09
CA ASP A 52 9.27 -4.55 -12.81
C ASP A 52 9.18 -4.87 -11.31
N GLN A 53 9.21 -3.86 -10.44
CA GLN A 53 9.18 -4.07 -8.99
C GLN A 53 7.75 -4.24 -8.48
N VAL A 54 7.58 -5.17 -7.54
CA VAL A 54 6.31 -5.40 -6.86
C VAL A 54 6.28 -4.63 -5.54
N VAL A 55 5.28 -3.77 -5.39
CA VAL A 55 5.03 -3.00 -4.16
C VAL A 55 4.21 -3.82 -3.18
N ILE A 56 4.77 -4.15 -2.02
CA ILE A 56 4.01 -4.82 -0.97
C ILE A 56 3.31 -3.77 -0.10
N LEU A 57 1.99 -3.87 0.00
CA LEU A 57 1.13 -3.07 0.86
C LEU A 57 0.60 -3.93 2.00
N GLU A 58 0.90 -3.56 3.23
CA GLU A 58 0.29 -4.15 4.42
C GLU A 58 -0.99 -3.39 4.76
N VAL A 59 -2.12 -4.09 4.82
CA VAL A 59 -3.44 -3.51 5.05
C VAL A 59 -4.01 -4.02 6.37
N SER A 60 -4.52 -3.11 7.19
CA SER A 60 -5.17 -3.46 8.44
C SER A 60 -6.46 -4.25 8.17
N ARG A 61 -6.67 -5.29 8.97
CA ARG A 61 -7.95 -6.00 9.09
C ARG A 61 -8.79 -5.54 10.28
N GLY A 62 -8.38 -4.45 10.93
CA GLY A 62 -8.95 -3.98 12.18
C GLY A 62 -8.52 -4.81 13.39
N PRO A 63 -9.01 -4.43 14.60
CA PRO A 63 -8.86 -5.18 15.84
C PRO A 63 -9.70 -6.46 15.90
#